data_AF-A0AAV6FUV7-F1
#
_entry.id   AF-A0AAV6FUV7-F1
#
_cell.length_a   1.000
_cell.length_b   1.000
_cell.length_c   1.000
_cell.angle_alpha   90.00
_cell.angle_beta   90.00
_cell.angle_gamma   90.00
#
_symmetry.space_group_name_H-M   'P 1'
#
loop_
_entity.id
_entity.type
_entity.pdbx_description
1 polymer ?
#
loop_
_entity_poly.entity_id
_entity_poly.type
_entity_poly.pdbx_seq_one_letter_code
_entity_poly.pdbx_strand_id
1 'polypeptide(L)'
;MNPMLPSCTLRASSGPRVLTPLIPEGQTQQALMYQRMFEGQILHQKVSDIVYYNLCVPEEERHDSTMKRNMETLAAELKMWEAYMEKMGPDSYLAGKAFSLADVLVFPVVAYAVRYGMSQERYPRLGAYYNILKDRPSVKATWPPHWLEGPGSDTIKAL
;
A
#
# COMPACT_ATOMS: atom_id res chain seq x y z
N MET A 1 27.14 -2.21 -1.03
CA MET A 1 25.94 -3.07 -0.94
C MET A 1 25.95 -3.74 0.40
N ASN A 2 25.07 -3.32 1.31
CA ASN A 2 24.94 -3.90 2.64
C ASN A 2 23.49 -4.42 2.76
N PRO A 3 23.25 -5.72 3.02
CA PRO A 3 21.90 -6.25 3.09
C PRO A 3 21.14 -5.63 4.28
N MET A 4 19.93 -5.12 4.01
CA MET A 4 19.00 -4.59 5.01
C MET A 4 18.42 -5.70 5.88
N LEU A 5 19.22 -6.25 6.79
CA LEU A 5 18.73 -6.92 7.98
C LEU A 5 19.67 -6.56 9.14
N PRO A 6 19.23 -5.66 10.03
CA PRO A 6 19.38 -6.04 11.43
C PRO A 6 18.19 -5.66 12.31
N SER A 7 17.90 -6.62 13.20
CA SER A 7 17.44 -6.40 14.58
C SER A 7 15.91 -6.39 14.83
N CYS A 8 15.31 -7.58 14.76
CA CYS A 8 14.09 -7.91 15.50
C CYS A 8 14.34 -8.19 16.99
N THR A 9 15.44 -7.74 17.60
CA THR A 9 15.75 -8.02 19.01
C THR A 9 15.26 -6.91 19.95
N LEU A 10 14.08 -7.15 20.52
CA LEU A 10 13.67 -6.92 21.90
C LEU A 10 13.83 -5.51 22.51
N ARG A 11 12.68 -4.85 22.73
CA ARG A 11 12.42 -4.09 23.96
C ARG A 11 11.12 -4.59 24.58
N ALA A 12 11.25 -5.33 25.69
CA ALA A 12 10.14 -5.92 26.42
C ALA A 12 9.51 -4.91 27.38
N SER A 13 8.19 -4.71 27.29
CA SER A 13 7.38 -4.24 28.41
C SER A 13 5.99 -4.88 28.37
N SER A 14 5.61 -5.50 29.50
CA SER A 14 4.27 -5.81 30.01
C SER A 14 3.24 -6.56 29.14
N GLY A 15 2.93 -7.80 29.56
CA GLY A 15 1.75 -8.60 29.18
C GLY A 15 2.09 -9.83 28.31
N PRO A 16 1.38 -10.98 28.43
CA PRO A 16 1.50 -12.05 27.45
C PRO A 16 1.02 -11.50 26.10
N ARG A 17 1.97 -11.13 25.24
CA ARG A 17 1.67 -10.75 23.86
C ARG A 17 1.27 -12.02 23.15
N VAL A 18 -0.03 -12.25 23.01
CA VAL A 18 -0.52 -13.14 21.97
C VAL A 18 -0.08 -12.51 20.66
N LEU A 19 1.01 -13.00 20.09
CA LEU A 19 1.43 -12.62 18.75
C LEU A 19 0.34 -13.10 17.82
N THR A 20 -0.45 -12.17 17.27
CA THR A 20 -1.39 -12.52 16.22
C THR A 20 -0.57 -13.05 15.04
N PRO A 21 -0.76 -14.32 14.62
CA PRO A 21 -0.05 -14.85 13.48
C PRO A 21 -0.37 -14.02 12.24
N LEU A 22 0.66 -13.58 11.51
CA LEU A 22 0.50 -12.82 10.27
C LEU A 22 0.22 -13.71 9.06
N ILE A 23 0.44 -15.01 9.21
CA ILE A 23 0.07 -16.04 8.24
C ILE A 23 -1.21 -16.70 8.78
N PRO A 24 -2.33 -16.63 8.06
CA PRO A 24 -3.56 -17.31 8.45
C PRO A 24 -3.35 -18.83 8.60
N GLU A 25 -4.13 -19.54 9.40
CA GLU A 25 -4.01 -21.00 9.54
C GLU A 25 -4.70 -21.77 8.39
N GLY A 26 -5.78 -21.21 7.84
CA GLY A 26 -6.55 -21.84 6.78
C GLY A 26 -5.85 -21.74 5.42
N GLN A 27 -5.76 -22.85 4.70
CA GLN A 27 -5.08 -22.94 3.40
C GLN A 27 -5.62 -21.93 2.37
N THR A 28 -6.94 -21.73 2.31
CA THR A 28 -7.55 -20.77 1.39
C THR A 28 -7.16 -19.34 1.71
N GLN A 29 -7.15 -18.97 2.99
CA GLN A 29 -6.73 -17.64 3.44
C GLN A 29 -5.23 -17.41 3.23
N GLN A 30 -4.40 -18.45 3.45
CA GLN A 30 -2.97 -18.39 3.13
C GLN A 30 -2.74 -18.16 1.64
N ALA A 31 -3.42 -18.91 0.78
CA ALA A 31 -3.30 -18.76 -0.67
C ALA A 31 -3.68 -17.34 -1.13
N LEU A 32 -4.80 -16.81 -0.61
CA LEU A 32 -5.23 -15.44 -0.89
C LEU A 32 -4.21 -14.40 -0.38
N MET A 33 -3.67 -14.60 0.83
CA MET A 33 -2.64 -13.73 1.39
C MET A 33 -1.39 -13.71 0.49
N TYR A 34 -0.85 -14.86 0.10
CA TYR A 34 0.32 -14.91 -0.79
C TYR A 34 0.03 -14.27 -2.15
N GLN A 35 -1.15 -14.54 -2.73
CA GLN A 35 -1.58 -13.89 -3.97
C GLN A 35 -1.52 -12.36 -3.85
N ARG A 36 -2.13 -11.80 -2.81
CA ARG A 36 -2.17 -10.33 -2.60
C ARG A 36 -0.77 -9.76 -2.32
N MET A 37 0.09 -10.48 -1.62
CA MET A 37 1.48 -10.04 -1.40
C MET A 37 2.24 -9.85 -2.72
N PHE A 38 2.11 -10.81 -3.64
CA PHE A 38 2.81 -10.75 -4.93
C PHE A 38 2.18 -9.75 -5.89
N GLU A 39 0.84 -9.72 -5.98
CA GLU A 39 0.13 -8.70 -6.78
C GLU A 39 0.45 -7.28 -6.28
N GLY A 40 0.66 -7.10 -4.98
CA GLY A 40 1.06 -5.82 -4.39
C GLY A 40 2.33 -5.21 -4.99
N GLN A 41 3.25 -6.06 -5.47
CA GLN A 41 4.46 -5.59 -6.14
C GLN A 41 4.16 -4.94 -7.50
N ILE A 42 3.12 -5.43 -8.19
CA ILE A 42 2.66 -4.86 -9.47
C ILE A 42 2.00 -3.51 -9.22
N LEU A 43 1.18 -3.37 -8.16
CA LEU A 43 0.65 -2.08 -7.76
C LEU A 43 1.77 -1.09 -7.45
N HIS A 44 2.78 -1.52 -6.68
CA HIS A 44 3.93 -0.68 -6.35
C HIS A 44 4.69 -0.23 -7.59
N GLN A 45 4.94 -1.14 -8.54
CA GLN A 45 5.59 -0.81 -9.80
C GLN A 45 4.80 0.26 -10.56
N LYS A 46 3.49 0.11 -10.71
CA LYS A 46 2.66 1.05 -11.49
C LYS A 46 2.58 2.45 -10.87
N VAL A 47 2.55 2.55 -9.53
CA VAL A 47 2.66 3.85 -8.85
C VAL A 47 4.05 4.44 -9.06
N SER A 48 5.08 3.61 -8.90
CA SER A 48 6.49 4.02 -9.05
C SER A 48 6.82 4.49 -10.47
N ASP A 49 6.27 3.85 -11.50
CA ASP A 49 6.47 4.23 -12.91
C ASP A 49 6.03 5.66 -13.20
N ILE A 50 5.00 6.16 -12.51
CA ILE A 50 4.55 7.54 -12.66
C ILE A 50 5.42 8.47 -11.83
N VAL A 51 5.65 8.11 -10.56
CA VAL A 51 6.39 8.97 -9.62
C VAL A 51 7.84 9.16 -10.08
N TYR A 52 8.56 8.08 -10.38
CA TYR A 52 9.95 8.18 -10.83
C TYR A 52 10.06 8.82 -12.22
N TYR A 53 9.08 8.61 -13.11
CA TYR A 53 9.08 9.33 -14.38
C TYR A 53 8.96 10.84 -14.17
N ASN A 54 8.09 11.27 -13.25
CA ASN A 54 7.93 12.68 -12.90
C ASN A 54 9.13 13.27 -12.12
N LEU A 55 9.86 12.46 -11.35
CA LEU A 55 10.99 12.93 -10.53
C LEU A 55 12.33 12.88 -11.27
N CYS A 56 12.56 11.86 -12.09
CA CYS A 56 13.88 11.57 -12.65
C CYS A 56 14.02 12.01 -14.11
N VAL A 57 12.92 12.17 -14.86
CA VAL A 57 12.97 12.62 -16.26
C VAL A 57 12.80 14.15 -16.29
N PRO A 58 13.72 14.91 -16.92
CA PRO A 58 13.57 16.34 -17.14
C PRO A 58 12.25 16.68 -17.84
N GLU A 59 11.64 17.81 -17.51
CA GLU A 59 10.31 18.16 -18.01
C GLU A 59 10.26 18.23 -19.54
N GLU A 60 11.34 18.74 -20.15
CA GLU A 60 11.54 18.84 -21.59
C GLU A 60 11.68 17.48 -22.31
N GLU A 61 12.02 16.42 -21.59
CA GLU A 61 12.14 15.05 -22.10
C GLU A 61 10.89 14.19 -21.81
N ARG A 62 9.89 14.76 -21.13
CA ARG A 62 8.66 14.02 -20.81
C ARG A 62 7.76 13.92 -22.04
N HIS A 63 7.27 12.72 -22.27
CA HIS A 63 6.30 12.41 -23.30
C HIS A 63 4.92 12.22 -22.68
N ASP A 64 3.97 13.04 -23.10
CA ASP A 64 2.56 12.95 -22.69
C ASP A 64 1.96 11.56 -22.92
N SER A 65 2.39 10.87 -23.98
CA SER A 65 1.96 9.51 -24.31
C SER A 65 2.38 8.49 -23.25
N THR A 66 3.61 8.59 -22.72
CA THR A 66 4.09 7.74 -21.64
C THR A 66 3.32 8.01 -20.34
N MET A 67 3.14 9.29 -20.00
CA MET A 67 2.39 9.67 -18.80
C MET A 67 0.94 9.16 -18.85
N LYS A 68 0.26 9.40 -19.98
CA LYS A 68 -1.12 8.93 -20.20
C LYS A 68 -1.23 7.42 -20.07
N ARG A 69 -0.36 6.66 -20.73
CA ARG A 69 -0.35 5.18 -20.64
C ARG A 69 -0.14 4.68 -19.22
N ASN A 70 0.79 5.28 -18.48
CA ASN A 70 1.07 4.88 -17.11
C ASN A 70 -0.12 5.19 -16.19
N MET A 71 -0.74 6.37 -16.34
CA MET A 71 -1.96 6.75 -15.62
C MET A 71 -3.13 5.79 -15.90
N GLU A 72 -3.37 5.44 -17.17
CA GLU A 72 -4.41 4.46 -17.54
C GLU A 72 -4.14 3.07 -16.95
N THR A 73 -2.88 2.65 -16.95
CA THR A 73 -2.44 1.36 -16.41
C THR A 73 -2.59 1.30 -14.89
N LEU A 74 -2.26 2.39 -14.18
CA LEU A 74 -2.48 2.50 -12.74
C LEU A 74 -3.97 2.59 -12.41
N ALA A 75 -4.77 3.34 -13.19
CA ALA A 75 -6.21 3.43 -12.99
C ALA A 75 -6.88 2.05 -13.07
N ALA A 76 -6.47 1.21 -14.04
CA ALA A 76 -6.96 -0.16 -14.18
C ALA A 76 -6.55 -1.04 -12.98
N GLU A 77 -5.33 -0.88 -12.49
CA GLU A 77 -4.86 -1.59 -11.29
C GLU A 77 -5.67 -1.19 -10.05
N LEU A 78 -5.80 0.11 -9.77
CA LEU A 78 -6.56 0.61 -8.62
C LEU A 78 -8.02 0.15 -8.64
N LYS A 79 -8.65 0.11 -9.82
CA LYS A 79 -10.00 -0.47 -9.96
C LYS A 79 -10.06 -1.95 -9.56
N MET A 80 -9.04 -2.73 -9.89
CA MET A 80 -8.96 -4.14 -9.52
C MET A 80 -8.81 -4.30 -8.00
N TRP A 81 -7.94 -3.51 -7.37
CA TRP A 81 -7.79 -3.50 -5.91
C TRP A 81 -9.03 -3.01 -5.17
N GLU A 82 -9.71 -1.99 -5.70
CA GLU A 82 -11.00 -1.51 -5.20
C GLU A 82 -12.04 -2.64 -5.22
N ALA A 83 -12.13 -3.38 -6.34
CA ALA A 83 -13.03 -4.53 -6.45
C ALA A 83 -12.66 -5.68 -5.51
N TYR A 84 -11.37 -5.87 -5.20
CA TYR A 84 -10.95 -6.83 -4.17
C TYR A 84 -11.45 -6.40 -2.79
N MET A 85 -11.27 -5.14 -2.43
CA MET A 85 -11.76 -4.62 -1.15
C MET A 85 -13.28 -4.65 -1.05
N GLU A 86 -14.00 -4.37 -2.14
CA GLU A 86 -15.45 -4.52 -2.21
C GLU A 86 -15.89 -5.96 -1.92
N LYS A 87 -15.23 -6.95 -2.55
CA LYS A 87 -15.50 -8.38 -2.31
C LYS A 87 -15.19 -8.82 -0.88
N MET A 88 -14.19 -8.22 -0.24
CA MET A 88 -13.86 -8.50 1.16
C MET A 88 -14.89 -7.91 2.12
N GLY A 89 -15.64 -6.89 1.70
CA GLY A 89 -16.62 -6.20 2.51
C GLY A 89 -16.01 -5.21 3.52
N PRO A 90 -16.86 -4.52 4.30
CA PRO A 90 -16.41 -3.53 5.28
C PRO A 90 -15.60 -4.17 6.40
N ASP A 91 -14.70 -3.36 7.00
CA ASP A 91 -13.84 -3.73 8.11
C ASP A 91 -13.03 -5.02 7.87
N SER A 92 -12.61 -5.19 6.61
CA SER A 92 -11.78 -6.31 6.17
C SER A 92 -10.38 -5.85 5.78
N TYR A 93 -9.46 -6.79 5.85
CA TYR A 93 -8.09 -6.71 5.36
C TYR A 93 -7.98 -7.42 4.01
N LEU A 94 -6.79 -7.38 3.40
CA LEU A 94 -6.59 -7.89 2.03
C LEU A 94 -6.81 -9.39 1.87
N ALA A 95 -6.65 -10.15 2.97
CA ALA A 95 -6.80 -11.60 2.98
C ALA A 95 -7.90 -12.10 3.93
N GLY A 96 -8.86 -11.23 4.29
CA GLY A 96 -10.02 -11.59 5.12
C GLY A 96 -10.17 -10.69 6.35
N LYS A 97 -10.67 -11.24 7.46
CA LYS A 97 -11.00 -10.45 8.68
C LYS A 97 -9.83 -10.19 9.62
N ALA A 98 -8.71 -10.90 9.44
CA ALA A 98 -7.52 -10.72 10.25
C ALA A 98 -6.42 -10.01 9.47
N PHE A 99 -5.69 -9.13 10.16
CA PHE A 99 -4.49 -8.50 9.62
C PHE A 99 -3.42 -9.56 9.33
N SER A 100 -2.80 -9.48 8.16
CA SER A 100 -1.90 -10.52 7.64
C SER A 100 -0.64 -9.93 6.99
N LEU A 101 0.27 -10.80 6.51
CA LEU A 101 1.44 -10.36 5.73
C LEU A 101 1.06 -9.60 4.47
N ALA A 102 -0.10 -9.89 3.85
CA ALA A 102 -0.57 -9.11 2.71
C ALA A 102 -0.70 -7.62 3.06
N ASP A 103 -1.25 -7.32 4.23
CA ASP A 103 -1.43 -5.95 4.70
C ASP A 103 -0.11 -5.27 5.05
N VAL A 104 0.83 -6.01 5.64
CA VAL A 104 2.18 -5.49 5.94
C VAL A 104 2.89 -5.01 4.68
N LEU A 105 2.75 -5.76 3.57
CA LEU A 105 3.47 -5.49 2.33
C LEU A 105 2.75 -4.48 1.42
N VAL A 106 1.42 -4.54 1.37
CA VAL A 106 0.63 -3.72 0.43
C VAL A 106 0.23 -2.38 1.03
N PHE A 107 -0.01 -2.29 2.34
CA PHE A 107 -0.41 -1.03 2.96
C PHE A 107 0.57 0.13 2.70
N PRO A 108 1.91 -0.05 2.80
CA PRO A 108 2.85 1.01 2.45
C PRO A 108 2.68 1.51 1.02
N VAL A 109 2.30 0.65 0.08
CA VAL A 109 2.05 1.00 -1.32
C VAL A 109 0.78 1.82 -1.46
N VAL A 110 -0.31 1.45 -0.76
CA VAL A 110 -1.56 2.24 -0.75
C VAL A 110 -1.33 3.61 -0.08
N ALA A 111 -0.62 3.64 1.04
CA ALA A 111 -0.26 4.89 1.71
C ALA A 111 0.61 5.78 0.81
N TYR A 112 1.52 5.18 0.05
CA TYR A 112 2.32 5.87 -0.96
C TYR A 112 1.43 6.43 -2.09
N ALA A 113 0.48 5.67 -2.63
CA ALA A 113 -0.47 6.17 -3.62
C ALA A 113 -1.30 7.37 -3.08
N VAL A 114 -1.81 7.28 -1.84
CA VAL A 114 -2.52 8.39 -1.19
C VAL A 114 -1.61 9.61 -1.01
N ARG A 115 -0.35 9.41 -0.63
CA ARG A 115 0.65 10.47 -0.47
C ARG A 115 0.92 11.24 -1.78
N TYR A 116 0.76 10.58 -2.93
CA TYR A 116 0.91 11.17 -4.26
C TYR A 116 -0.43 11.57 -4.92
N GLY A 117 -1.52 11.56 -4.15
CA GLY A 117 -2.78 12.19 -4.53
C GLY A 117 -3.91 11.24 -4.90
N MET A 118 -3.76 9.92 -4.75
CA MET A 118 -4.85 8.97 -5.06
C MET A 118 -6.15 9.37 -4.35
N SER A 119 -7.23 9.53 -5.11
CA SER A 119 -8.53 9.95 -4.61
C SER A 119 -9.23 8.84 -3.84
N GLN A 120 -9.45 9.07 -2.55
CA GLN A 120 -10.26 8.19 -1.71
C GLN A 120 -11.76 8.28 -2.04
N GLU A 121 -12.21 9.34 -2.72
CA GLU A 121 -13.59 9.45 -3.19
C GLU A 121 -13.85 8.55 -4.41
N ARG A 122 -12.84 8.43 -5.28
CA ARG A 122 -12.90 7.56 -6.46
C ARG A 122 -12.74 6.08 -6.11
N TYR A 123 -11.95 5.80 -5.07
CA TYR A 123 -11.69 4.45 -4.56
C TYR A 123 -12.08 4.34 -3.08
N PRO A 124 -13.38 4.40 -2.74
CA PRO A 124 -13.85 4.48 -1.37
C PRO A 124 -13.51 3.25 -0.52
N ARG A 125 -13.42 2.04 -1.10
CA ARG A 125 -13.06 0.83 -0.35
C ARG A 125 -11.58 0.80 -0.02
N LEU A 126 -10.71 1.18 -0.96
CA LEU A 126 -9.29 1.39 -0.68
C LEU A 126 -9.06 2.56 0.29
N GLY A 127 -9.85 3.63 0.18
CA GLY A 127 -9.83 4.75 1.13
C GLY A 127 -10.20 4.31 2.54
N ALA A 128 -11.27 3.52 2.70
CA ALA A 128 -11.65 2.95 3.98
C ALA A 128 -10.56 2.04 4.56
N TYR A 129 -10.00 1.15 3.73
CA TYR A 129 -8.85 0.31 4.11
C TYR A 129 -7.67 1.15 4.61
N TYR A 130 -7.28 2.17 3.84
CA TYR A 130 -6.22 3.10 4.21
C TYR A 130 -6.49 3.77 5.56
N ASN A 131 -7.73 4.24 5.77
CA ASN A 131 -8.12 4.93 7.00
C ASN A 131 -8.12 4.03 8.23
N ILE A 132 -8.45 2.74 8.09
CA ILE A 132 -8.33 1.77 9.19
C ILE A 132 -6.85 1.55 9.54
N LEU A 133 -6.01 1.30 8.53
CA LEU A 133 -4.63 0.89 8.77
C LEU A 133 -3.71 2.03 9.16
N LYS A 134 -3.91 3.26 8.64
CA LYS A 134 -3.14 4.44 9.05
C LYS A 134 -3.24 4.68 10.57
N ASP A 135 -4.35 4.27 11.18
CA ASP A 135 -4.61 4.47 12.60
C ASP A 135 -4.07 3.34 13.50
N ARG A 136 -3.58 2.24 12.90
CA ARG A 136 -3.00 1.11 13.63
C ARG A 136 -1.73 1.53 14.39
N PRO A 137 -1.56 1.13 15.67
CA PRO A 137 -0.38 1.51 16.46
C PRO A 137 0.96 1.16 15.80
N SER A 138 1.06 -0.01 15.17
CA SER A 138 2.28 -0.42 14.46
C SER A 138 2.58 0.48 13.27
N VAL A 139 1.55 0.93 12.55
CA VAL A 139 1.69 1.81 11.40
C VAL A 139 2.10 3.21 11.84
N LYS A 140 1.48 3.76 12.88
CA LYS A 140 1.90 5.06 13.45
C LYS A 140 3.35 5.03 13.94
N ALA A 141 3.77 3.92 14.56
CA ALA A 141 5.14 3.75 15.05
C ALA A 141 6.18 3.68 13.93
N THR A 142 5.80 3.24 12.73
CA THR A 142 6.70 3.14 11.57
C THR A 142 6.39 4.16 10.48
N TRP A 143 5.55 5.16 10.76
CA TRP A 143 5.19 6.16 9.76
C TRP A 143 6.43 6.98 9.40
N PRO A 144 6.73 7.22 8.11
CA PRO A 144 7.90 7.99 7.73
C PRO A 144 7.85 9.40 8.34
N PRO A 145 8.80 9.82 9.19
CA PRO A 145 8.73 11.10 9.89
C PRO A 145 8.65 12.29 8.93
N HIS A 146 9.41 12.24 7.84
CA HIS A 146 9.45 13.28 6.80
C HIS A 146 8.11 13.45 6.04
N TRP A 147 7.16 12.50 6.15
CA TRP A 147 5.82 12.66 5.58
C TRP A 147 4.89 13.50 6.45
N LEU A 148 5.21 13.67 7.74
CA LEU A 148 4.46 14.53 8.65
C LEU A 148 4.77 16.01 8.42
N GLU A 149 5.99 16.30 7.97
CA GLU A 149 6.52 17.68 7.85
C GLU A 149 6.38 18.24 6.43
N GLY A 150 6.39 17.39 5.39
CA GLY A 150 6.36 17.82 3.99
C GLY A 150 4.97 17.72 3.34
N PRO A 151 4.63 18.60 2.38
CA PRO A 151 3.41 18.45 1.58
C PRO A 151 3.50 17.19 0.69
N GLY A 152 2.35 16.55 0.45
CA GLY A 152 2.25 15.46 -0.52
C GLY A 152 2.52 15.94 -1.94
N SER A 153 2.40 15.02 -2.89
CA SER A 153 2.35 15.40 -4.31
C SER A 153 0.94 15.17 -4.85
N ASP A 154 0.57 15.91 -5.88
CA ASP A 154 -0.69 15.74 -6.61
C ASP A 154 -0.49 14.96 -7.92
N THR A 155 0.66 14.28 -8.09
CA THR A 155 1.08 13.59 -9.33
C THR A 155 0.00 12.64 -9.87
N ILE A 156 -0.70 11.91 -8.99
CA ILE A 156 -1.77 10.98 -9.39
C ILE A 156 -3.15 11.43 -8.93
N LYS A 157 -3.36 12.72 -8.67
CA LYS A 157 -4.66 13.28 -8.21
C LYS A 157 -5.84 12.99 -9.11
N ALA A 158 -5.59 12.84 -10.41
CA ALA A 158 -6.62 12.50 -11.39
C ALA A 158 -7.10 11.04 -11.29
N LEU A 159 -6.48 10.21 -10.43
CA LEU A 159 -6.85 8.82 -10.17
C LEU A 159 -7.72 8.72 -8.94
#